data_AF-A0A3M1PJ06-F1
#
_entry.id   AF-A0A3M1PJ06-F1
#
_cell.length_a   1.000
_cell.length_b   1.000
_cell.length_c   1.000
_cell.angle_alpha   90.00
_cell.angle_beta   90.00
_cell.angle_gamma   90.00
#
_symmetry.space_group_name_H-M   'P 1'
#
loop_
_entity.id
_entity.type
_entity.pdbx_description
1 polymer ?
#
loop_
_entity_poly.entity_id
_entity_poly.type
_entity_poly.pdbx_seq_one_letter_code
_entity_poly.pdbx_strand_id
1 'polypeptide(L)'
;QLAGLIGLFDPSLTQVTGFSQGVLGLLNTSNGTVKPIQDVADIEPLKQTITQTVEGGYKGIFADRVLVSVDVYFTNKKDFVGPLMMETPFVLVPNLAPDLQAALATGIANNPTLAATLSAAGFSPEQVAQLIVNLASSSLPDASTPVAVVDPVENAPQPGEAPELMLAYRNFGNVDLFGLDLSIDVLATERLAFFGNLSVVSDDFFDNTELDESNTDLALALNAPTFKTKFGFRYNVPFGISLNASGRYVKGFPVLSGPFIGDVGNYFLLDIGAGYDLGRYAPGMRFDFSIQNVLDNDHREFIGAPKIGRLALVRLSYNIR
;
A
#
# COMPACT_ATOMS: atom_id res chain seq x y z
N GLN A 1 6.09 62.21 -25.18
CA GLN A 1 6.78 61.19 -24.35
C GLN A 1 5.87 60.04 -23.95
N LEU A 2 4.58 60.24 -23.61
CA LEU A 2 3.65 59.12 -23.34
C LEU A 2 3.39 58.18 -24.52
N ALA A 3 3.35 58.68 -25.76
CA ALA A 3 3.11 57.83 -26.94
C ALA A 3 4.21 56.78 -27.19
N GLY A 4 5.46 57.10 -26.82
CA GLY A 4 6.58 56.14 -26.89
C GLY A 4 6.52 55.09 -25.79
N LEU A 5 6.00 55.43 -24.61
CA LEU A 5 5.75 54.48 -23.52
C LEU A 5 4.61 53.51 -23.87
N ILE A 6 3.52 54.00 -24.48
CA ILE A 6 2.37 53.17 -24.86
C ILE A 6 2.76 52.15 -25.96
N GLY A 7 3.59 52.55 -26.93
CA GLY A 7 4.14 51.62 -27.92
C GLY A 7 5.15 50.62 -27.35
N LEU A 8 5.74 50.90 -26.18
CA LEU A 8 6.66 50.00 -25.48
C LEU A 8 5.94 48.80 -24.83
N PHE A 9 4.66 48.97 -24.49
CA PHE A 9 3.80 47.97 -23.88
C PHE A 9 2.82 47.35 -24.87
N ASP A 10 3.00 47.57 -26.17
CA ASP A 10 2.21 46.88 -27.18
C ASP A 10 2.61 45.39 -27.20
N PRO A 11 1.74 44.47 -26.76
CA PRO A 11 2.05 43.04 -26.72
C PRO A 11 2.29 42.45 -28.12
N SER A 12 1.93 43.15 -29.20
CA SER A 12 2.19 42.70 -30.57
C SER A 12 3.65 42.85 -31.02
N LEU A 13 4.47 43.63 -30.30
CA LEU A 13 5.86 43.94 -30.69
C LEU A 13 6.92 43.16 -29.91
N THR A 14 6.57 42.54 -28.77
CA THR A 14 7.47 41.71 -27.97
C THR A 14 6.95 40.27 -27.96
N GLN A 15 7.45 39.45 -28.87
CA GLN A 15 7.10 38.03 -28.91
C GLN A 15 7.93 37.26 -27.88
N VAL A 16 7.24 36.67 -26.90
CA VAL A 16 7.85 35.75 -25.93
C VAL A 16 7.56 34.34 -26.42
N THR A 17 8.58 33.69 -26.98
CA THR A 17 8.51 32.31 -27.43
C THR A 17 9.45 31.46 -26.57
N GLY A 18 8.94 30.31 -26.13
CA GLY A 18 9.69 29.40 -25.29
C GLY A 18 8.87 28.13 -25.03
N PHE A 19 9.53 27.11 -24.53
CA PHE A 19 8.89 25.89 -24.05
C PHE A 19 9.48 25.55 -22.68
N SER A 20 8.66 24.96 -21.82
CA SER A 20 9.14 24.30 -20.60
C SER A 20 8.86 22.81 -20.74
N GLN A 21 9.86 21.99 -20.43
CA GLN A 21 9.72 20.54 -20.59
C GLN A 21 8.85 19.96 -19.46
N GLY A 22 7.76 19.32 -19.86
CA GLY A 22 6.93 18.55 -18.95
C GLY A 22 7.62 17.25 -18.53
N VAL A 23 7.44 16.85 -17.28
CA VAL A 23 7.87 15.57 -16.72
C VAL A 23 6.65 14.82 -16.24
N LEU A 24 6.57 13.52 -16.55
CA LEU A 24 5.48 12.67 -16.11
C LEU A 24 5.72 12.17 -14.67
N GLY A 25 4.65 12.14 -13.89
CA GLY A 25 4.68 11.62 -12.53
C GLY A 25 3.43 10.82 -12.19
N LEU A 26 3.61 9.71 -11.46
CA LEU A 26 2.52 8.96 -10.85
C LEU A 26 2.39 9.34 -9.36
N LEU A 27 1.16 9.50 -8.91
CA LEU A 27 0.88 9.76 -7.50
C LEU A 27 0.96 8.45 -6.73
N ASN A 28 1.84 8.39 -5.74
CA ASN A 28 1.76 7.36 -4.72
C ASN A 28 0.60 7.70 -3.78
N THR A 29 -0.49 6.94 -3.88
CA THR A 29 -1.72 7.17 -3.11
C THR A 29 -1.59 6.86 -1.62
N SER A 30 -0.51 6.19 -1.18
CA SER A 30 -0.23 5.90 0.24
C SER A 30 0.34 7.12 0.97
N ASN A 31 1.25 7.86 0.33
CA ASN A 31 2.03 8.91 0.99
C ASN A 31 1.98 10.29 0.28
N GLY A 32 1.27 10.39 -0.84
CA GLY A 32 1.14 11.62 -1.63
C GLY A 32 2.40 12.03 -2.40
N THR A 33 3.45 11.22 -2.39
CA THR A 33 4.69 11.50 -3.14
C THR A 33 4.49 11.25 -4.62
N VAL A 34 5.23 12.00 -5.44
CA VAL A 34 5.24 11.82 -6.90
C VAL A 34 6.43 10.97 -7.29
N LYS A 35 6.15 9.87 -8.01
CA LYS A 35 7.18 9.06 -8.63
C LYS A 35 7.34 9.49 -10.10
N PRO A 36 8.52 9.96 -10.53
CA PRO A 36 8.76 10.28 -11.94
C PRO A 36 8.67 9.01 -12.78
N ILE A 37 8.07 9.11 -13.96
CA ILE A 37 8.08 8.03 -14.96
C ILE A 37 8.64 8.54 -16.28
N GLN A 38 9.22 7.65 -17.07
CA GLN A 38 9.85 8.01 -18.34
C GLN A 38 8.89 7.94 -19.53
N ASP A 39 7.89 7.05 -19.47
CA ASP A 39 6.97 6.82 -20.57
C ASP A 39 5.61 6.33 -20.06
N VAL A 40 4.61 6.41 -20.92
CA VAL A 40 3.30 5.78 -20.73
C VAL A 40 3.24 4.46 -21.47
N ALA A 41 2.48 3.50 -20.94
CA ALA A 41 2.30 2.21 -21.56
C ALA A 41 0.81 1.86 -21.62
N ASP A 42 0.41 1.23 -22.72
CA ASP A 42 -0.93 0.69 -22.86
C ASP A 42 -1.22 -0.36 -21.78
N ILE A 43 -2.47 -0.36 -21.31
CA ILE A 43 -2.93 -1.30 -20.29
C ILE A 43 -3.80 -2.34 -20.97
N GLU A 44 -3.31 -3.58 -20.96
CA GLU A 44 -4.04 -4.70 -21.54
C GLU A 44 -5.36 -4.96 -20.79
N PRO A 45 -6.44 -5.33 -21.51
CA PRO A 45 -7.69 -5.73 -20.89
C PRO A 45 -7.53 -6.88 -19.89
N LEU A 46 -8.35 -6.87 -18.84
CA LEU A 46 -8.29 -7.89 -17.80
C LEU A 46 -8.57 -9.30 -18.34
N LYS A 47 -7.64 -10.20 -18.07
CA LYS A 47 -7.77 -11.65 -18.22
C LYS A 47 -8.24 -12.25 -16.91
N GLN A 48 -8.88 -13.42 -17.00
CA GLN A 48 -9.29 -14.16 -15.82
C GLN A 48 -8.07 -14.73 -15.10
N THR A 49 -7.97 -14.50 -13.79
CA THR A 49 -6.98 -15.19 -12.96
C THR A 49 -7.26 -16.69 -12.93
N ILE A 50 -6.24 -17.47 -13.27
CA ILE A 50 -6.28 -18.93 -13.19
C ILE A 50 -5.41 -19.36 -12.01
N THR A 51 -6.00 -20.07 -11.06
CA THR A 51 -5.26 -20.65 -9.92
C THR A 51 -5.26 -22.17 -10.04
N GLN A 52 -4.07 -22.76 -10.04
CA GLN A 52 -3.88 -24.20 -10.07
C GLN A 52 -3.08 -24.61 -8.83
N THR A 53 -3.67 -25.45 -8.00
CA THR A 53 -3.05 -25.92 -6.77
C THR A 53 -2.98 -27.44 -6.80
N VAL A 54 -1.80 -27.98 -6.49
CA VAL A 54 -1.59 -29.39 -6.19
C VAL A 54 -1.25 -29.49 -4.71
N GLU A 55 -2.03 -30.28 -3.98
CA GLU A 55 -1.88 -30.47 -2.54
C GLU A 55 -1.78 -31.96 -2.22
N GLY A 56 -0.88 -32.30 -1.32
CA GLY A 56 -0.74 -33.63 -0.76
C GLY A 56 -0.65 -33.53 0.75
N GLY A 57 -1.42 -34.35 1.46
CA GLY A 57 -1.51 -34.27 2.90
C GLY A 57 -1.69 -35.62 3.59
N TYR A 58 -1.42 -35.62 4.88
CA TYR A 58 -1.65 -36.73 5.79
C TYR A 58 -2.42 -36.25 7.00
N LYS A 59 -3.44 -37.01 7.39
CA LYS A 59 -4.16 -36.81 8.65
C LYS A 59 -4.31 -38.15 9.36
N GLY A 60 -3.90 -38.22 10.61
CA GLY A 60 -3.92 -39.46 11.37
C GLY A 60 -3.95 -39.26 12.87
N ILE A 61 -4.49 -40.26 13.57
CA ILE A 61 -4.48 -40.36 15.02
C ILE A 61 -3.52 -41.49 15.41
N PHE A 62 -2.57 -41.19 16.30
CA PHE A 62 -1.62 -42.15 16.86
C PHE A 62 -1.94 -42.41 18.33
N ALA A 63 -1.99 -43.71 18.68
CA ALA A 63 -2.23 -44.20 20.04
C ALA A 63 -3.46 -43.56 20.73
N ASP A 64 -4.50 -43.23 19.96
CA ASP A 64 -5.74 -42.55 20.39
C ASP A 64 -5.53 -41.23 21.16
N ARG A 65 -4.33 -40.64 21.04
CA ARG A 65 -3.91 -39.48 21.87
C ARG A 65 -3.24 -38.37 21.08
N VAL A 66 -2.68 -38.67 19.90
CA VAL A 66 -1.97 -37.68 19.10
C VAL A 66 -2.61 -37.57 17.73
N LEU A 67 -3.31 -36.48 17.46
CA LEU A 67 -3.81 -36.16 16.13
C LEU A 67 -2.78 -35.29 15.41
N VAL A 68 -2.38 -35.70 14.21
CA VAL A 68 -1.47 -34.94 13.35
C VAL A 68 -2.13 -34.73 12.01
N SER A 69 -2.02 -33.50 11.48
CA SER A 69 -2.31 -33.14 10.10
C SER A 69 -1.11 -32.41 9.51
N VAL A 70 -0.67 -32.83 8.33
CA VAL A 70 0.36 -32.16 7.55
C VAL A 70 -0.14 -32.05 6.13
N ASP A 71 -0.10 -30.86 5.58
CA ASP A 71 -0.49 -30.58 4.21
C ASP A 71 0.65 -29.80 3.55
N VAL A 72 1.09 -30.26 2.38
CA VAL A 72 2.05 -29.55 1.54
C VAL A 72 1.38 -29.23 0.23
N TYR A 73 1.54 -27.99 -0.23
CA TYR A 73 0.91 -27.53 -1.46
C TYR A 73 1.86 -26.72 -2.30
N PHE A 74 1.63 -26.82 -3.61
CA PHE A 74 2.21 -25.95 -4.60
C PHE A 74 1.07 -25.28 -5.37
N THR A 75 1.08 -23.95 -5.43
CA THR A 75 0.09 -23.15 -6.15
C THR A 75 0.79 -22.33 -7.22
N ASN A 76 0.33 -22.46 -8.46
CA ASN A 76 0.64 -21.55 -9.55
C ASN A 76 -0.59 -20.68 -9.82
N LYS A 77 -0.41 -19.37 -9.82
CA LYS A 77 -1.43 -18.41 -10.26
C LYS A 77 -0.95 -17.70 -11.52
N LYS A 78 -1.82 -17.64 -12.52
CA LYS A 78 -1.58 -16.93 -13.77
C LYS A 78 -2.58 -15.81 -13.95
N ASP A 79 -2.15 -14.75 -14.61
CA ASP A 79 -2.98 -13.57 -14.89
C ASP A 79 -3.62 -13.05 -13.59
N PHE A 80 -2.84 -12.93 -12.52
CA PHE A 80 -3.33 -12.53 -11.22
C PHE A 80 -3.85 -11.08 -11.28
N VAL A 81 -5.13 -10.85 -11.01
CA VAL A 81 -5.67 -9.49 -10.93
C VAL A 81 -5.17 -8.84 -9.64
N GLY A 82 -4.26 -7.88 -9.77
CA GLY A 82 -3.61 -7.22 -8.64
C GLY A 82 -4.46 -6.12 -8.00
N PRO A 83 -3.87 -5.31 -7.11
CA PRO A 83 -4.58 -4.21 -6.47
C PRO A 83 -4.90 -3.09 -7.45
N LEU A 84 -5.81 -2.21 -7.04
CA LEU A 84 -6.15 -1.00 -7.77
C LEU A 84 -4.96 -0.01 -7.68
N MET A 85 -4.43 0.42 -8.82
CA MET A 85 -3.26 1.32 -8.89
C MET A 85 -3.55 2.57 -9.72
N MET A 86 -2.80 3.64 -9.45
CA MET A 86 -2.86 4.88 -10.23
C MET A 86 -2.22 4.63 -11.58
N GLU A 87 -2.98 4.83 -12.65
CA GLU A 87 -2.54 4.51 -14.00
C GLU A 87 -2.29 5.74 -14.86
N THR A 88 -3.04 6.81 -14.62
CA THR A 88 -2.90 8.07 -15.34
C THR A 88 -1.83 8.92 -14.68
N PRO A 89 -0.67 9.14 -15.32
CA PRO A 89 0.29 10.10 -14.81
C PRO A 89 -0.21 11.52 -15.02
N PHE A 90 0.30 12.43 -14.20
CA PHE A 90 0.17 13.86 -14.43
C PHE A 90 1.47 14.45 -14.95
N VAL A 91 1.33 15.63 -15.57
CA VAL A 91 2.44 16.41 -16.09
C VAL A 91 2.82 17.48 -15.07
N LEU A 92 4.08 17.47 -14.67
CA LEU A 92 4.72 18.53 -13.89
C LEU A 92 5.62 19.37 -14.81
N VAL A 93 5.80 20.66 -14.47
CA VAL A 93 6.69 21.58 -15.19
C VAL A 93 7.71 22.20 -14.23
N PRO A 94 8.67 21.41 -13.71
CA PRO A 94 9.55 21.84 -12.63
C PRO A 94 10.43 23.04 -12.95
N ASN A 95 10.65 23.30 -14.25
CA ASN A 95 11.48 24.40 -14.75
C ASN A 95 10.67 25.57 -15.32
N LEU A 96 9.35 25.63 -15.10
CA LEU A 96 8.51 26.66 -15.71
C LEU A 96 8.99 28.09 -15.42
N ALA A 97 9.32 28.39 -14.16
CA ALA A 97 9.78 29.72 -13.77
C ALA A 97 11.11 30.13 -14.44
N PRO A 98 12.21 29.34 -14.37
CA PRO A 98 13.44 29.68 -15.06
C PRO A 98 13.30 29.67 -16.60
N ASP A 99 12.50 28.77 -17.18
CA ASP A 99 12.26 28.73 -18.62
C ASP A 99 11.50 29.96 -19.10
N LEU A 100 10.47 30.39 -18.35
CA LEU A 100 9.72 31.61 -18.64
C LEU A 100 10.61 32.85 -18.51
N GLN A 101 11.47 32.89 -17.50
CA GLN A 101 12.44 33.99 -17.34
C GLN A 101 13.38 34.09 -18.54
N ALA A 102 13.92 32.96 -19.01
CA ALA A 102 14.81 32.94 -20.18
C ALA A 102 14.08 33.37 -21.46
N ALA A 103 12.84 32.90 -21.65
CA ALA A 103 12.00 33.29 -22.78
C ALA A 103 11.66 34.79 -22.77
N LEU A 104 11.34 35.34 -21.59
CA LEU A 104 11.07 36.77 -21.40
C LEU A 104 12.32 37.63 -21.69
N ALA A 105 13.48 37.23 -21.17
CA ALA A 105 14.74 37.95 -21.42
C ALA A 105 15.06 38.00 -22.93
N THR A 106 14.88 36.87 -23.61
CA THR A 106 15.07 36.76 -25.06
C THR A 106 14.05 37.62 -25.83
N GLY A 107 12.77 37.57 -25.46
CA GLY A 107 11.73 38.39 -26.07
C GLY A 107 12.00 39.89 -25.93
N ILE A 108 12.41 40.33 -24.74
CA ILE A 108 12.80 41.72 -24.48
C ILE A 108 14.00 42.13 -25.32
N ALA A 109 15.05 41.30 -25.36
CA ALA A 109 16.26 41.56 -26.15
C ALA A 109 15.97 41.66 -27.66
N ASN A 110 15.02 40.85 -28.15
CA ASN A 110 14.59 40.82 -29.55
C ASN A 110 13.67 41.98 -29.94
N ASN A 111 13.24 42.82 -28.99
CA ASN A 111 12.58 44.08 -29.26
C ASN A 111 13.58 45.24 -29.05
N PRO A 112 14.23 45.74 -30.13
CA PRO A 112 15.30 46.73 -30.00
C PRO A 112 14.84 48.04 -29.33
N THR A 113 13.58 48.44 -29.53
CA THR A 113 13.01 49.67 -28.95
C THR A 113 12.83 49.52 -27.45
N LEU A 114 12.29 48.39 -27.01
CA LEU A 114 12.11 48.06 -25.60
C LEU A 114 13.47 47.89 -24.90
N ALA A 115 14.37 47.10 -25.48
CA ALA A 115 15.70 46.88 -24.93
C ALA A 115 16.51 48.18 -24.79
N ALA A 116 16.50 49.06 -25.80
CA ALA A 116 17.16 50.36 -25.73
C ALA A 116 16.56 51.27 -24.65
N THR A 117 15.24 51.24 -24.49
CA THR A 117 14.55 52.05 -23.46
C THR A 117 14.85 51.56 -22.05
N LEU A 118 14.84 50.24 -21.83
CA LEU A 118 15.20 49.62 -20.55
C LEU A 118 16.67 49.87 -20.19
N SER A 119 17.57 49.76 -21.17
CA SER A 119 18.99 50.06 -21.00
C SER A 119 19.22 51.52 -20.61
N ALA A 120 18.50 52.47 -21.24
CA ALA A 120 18.56 53.88 -20.86
C ALA A 120 18.03 54.14 -19.43
N ALA A 121 17.13 53.29 -18.94
CA ALA A 121 16.65 53.29 -17.56
C ALA A 121 17.54 52.51 -16.58
N GLY A 122 18.64 51.89 -17.06
CA GLY A 122 19.62 51.17 -16.25
C GLY A 122 19.27 49.70 -15.96
N PHE A 123 18.34 49.10 -16.70
CA PHE A 123 17.92 47.71 -16.53
C PHE A 123 18.36 46.82 -17.70
N SER A 124 18.83 45.61 -17.39
CA SER A 124 19.06 44.56 -18.41
C SER A 124 17.78 43.75 -18.67
N PRO A 125 17.64 43.12 -19.85
CA PRO A 125 16.53 42.21 -20.15
C PRO A 125 16.34 41.11 -19.09
N GLU A 126 17.44 40.55 -18.57
CA GLU A 126 17.43 39.49 -17.55
C GLU A 126 16.91 39.99 -16.21
N GLN A 127 17.29 41.20 -15.80
CA GLN A 127 16.82 41.83 -14.56
C GLN A 127 15.31 42.08 -14.62
N VAL A 128 14.82 42.56 -15.77
CA VAL A 128 13.39 42.80 -15.97
C VAL A 128 12.61 41.49 -16.03
N ALA A 129 13.10 40.48 -16.75
CA ALA A 129 12.49 39.16 -16.80
C ALA A 129 12.39 38.51 -15.41
N GLN A 130 13.46 38.58 -14.61
CA GLN A 130 13.46 38.08 -13.23
C GLN A 130 12.40 38.79 -12.39
N LEU A 131 12.29 40.12 -12.50
CA LEU A 131 11.29 40.89 -11.75
C LEU A 131 9.87 40.46 -12.15
N ILE A 132 9.58 40.28 -13.44
CA ILE A 132 8.28 39.85 -13.93
C ILE A 132 7.92 38.46 -13.38
N VAL A 133 8.84 37.49 -13.48
CA VAL A 133 8.61 36.14 -12.97
C VAL A 133 8.44 36.13 -11.45
N ASN A 134 9.20 36.93 -10.71
CA ASN A 134 9.05 37.07 -9.26
C ASN A 134 7.70 37.69 -8.86
N LEU A 135 7.19 38.65 -9.64
CA LEU A 135 5.86 39.22 -9.40
C LEU A 135 4.74 38.21 -9.70
N ALA A 136 4.96 37.33 -10.68
CA ALA A 136 4.01 36.28 -11.05
C ALA A 136 4.16 35.00 -10.23
N SER A 137 5.15 34.90 -9.33
CA SER A 137 5.55 33.62 -8.73
C SER A 137 4.44 32.94 -7.93
N SER A 138 3.52 33.71 -7.33
CA SER A 138 2.37 33.17 -6.60
C SER A 138 1.28 32.59 -7.52
N SER A 139 1.34 32.90 -8.80
CA SER A 139 0.36 32.48 -9.82
C SER A 139 0.93 31.44 -10.78
N LEU A 140 2.23 31.14 -10.70
CA LEU A 140 2.88 30.10 -11.49
C LEU A 140 2.82 28.76 -10.73
N PRO A 141 2.51 27.65 -11.41
CA PRO A 141 2.68 26.31 -10.86
C PRO A 141 4.10 26.11 -10.33
N ASP A 142 4.23 25.57 -9.12
CA ASP A 142 5.52 25.13 -8.60
C ASP A 142 5.91 23.76 -9.17
N ALA A 143 7.11 23.28 -8.82
CA ALA A 143 7.60 22.00 -9.32
C ALA A 143 6.78 20.76 -8.88
N SER A 144 5.91 20.92 -7.89
CA SER A 144 5.02 19.88 -7.40
C SER A 144 3.57 20.03 -7.87
N THR A 145 3.23 21.11 -8.55
CA THR A 145 1.88 21.43 -9.00
C THR A 145 1.60 20.74 -10.34
N PRO A 146 0.66 19.78 -10.41
CA PRO A 146 0.24 19.19 -11.68
C PRO A 146 -0.39 20.24 -12.59
N VAL A 147 0.02 20.29 -13.85
CA VAL A 147 -0.53 21.22 -14.86
C VAL A 147 -1.39 20.53 -15.91
N ALA A 148 -1.29 19.21 -16.04
CA ALA A 148 -2.14 18.39 -16.88
C ALA A 148 -2.18 16.94 -16.37
N VAL A 149 -3.15 16.16 -16.85
CA VAL A 149 -3.26 14.72 -16.63
C VAL A 149 -3.20 14.04 -17.99
N VAL A 150 -2.57 12.87 -18.06
CA VAL A 150 -2.58 12.02 -19.25
C VAL A 150 -3.74 11.05 -19.13
N ASP A 151 -4.72 11.18 -20.02
CA ASP A 151 -5.87 10.28 -20.08
C ASP A 151 -5.71 9.21 -21.17
N PRO A 152 -6.20 7.98 -20.92
CA PRO A 152 -6.30 6.98 -21.98
C PRO A 152 -7.33 7.41 -23.03
N VAL A 153 -7.11 7.00 -24.28
CA VAL A 153 -7.95 7.39 -25.42
C VAL A 153 -9.41 6.96 -25.23
N GLU A 154 -9.62 5.83 -24.55
CA GLU A 154 -10.92 5.28 -24.20
C GLU A 154 -11.71 6.15 -23.22
N ASN A 155 -11.03 7.00 -22.43
CA ASN A 155 -11.62 7.94 -21.49
C ASN A 155 -11.30 9.40 -21.86
N ALA A 156 -10.97 9.67 -23.13
CA ALA A 156 -10.63 11.02 -23.57
C ALA A 156 -11.80 11.99 -23.28
N PRO A 157 -11.60 13.04 -22.47
CA PRO A 157 -12.68 13.93 -22.06
C PRO A 157 -13.26 14.68 -23.25
N GLN A 158 -14.59 14.84 -23.27
CA GLN A 158 -15.23 15.68 -24.27
C GLN A 158 -14.90 17.17 -24.04
N PRO A 159 -15.03 18.05 -25.05
CA PRO A 159 -14.81 19.47 -24.85
C PRO A 159 -15.67 20.04 -23.69
N GLY A 160 -15.01 20.51 -22.64
CA GLY A 160 -15.66 21.04 -21.43
C GLY A 160 -15.66 20.09 -20.22
N GLU A 161 -15.19 18.85 -20.39
CA GLU A 161 -14.99 17.89 -19.30
C GLU A 161 -13.56 18.03 -18.74
N ALA A 162 -13.44 17.85 -17.42
CA ALA A 162 -12.14 17.85 -16.76
C ALA A 162 -11.49 16.46 -16.93
N PRO A 163 -10.17 16.37 -17.13
CA PRO A 163 -9.48 15.10 -17.16
C PRO A 163 -9.54 14.40 -15.78
N GLU A 164 -9.49 13.08 -15.77
CA GLU A 164 -9.73 12.29 -14.57
C GLU A 164 -8.48 11.49 -14.15
N LEU A 165 -8.21 11.44 -12.85
CA LEU A 165 -7.22 10.50 -12.34
C LEU A 165 -7.84 9.11 -12.25
N MET A 166 -7.36 8.19 -13.07
CA MET A 166 -7.90 6.84 -13.15
C MET A 166 -7.09 5.85 -12.33
N LEU A 167 -7.85 5.08 -11.57
CA LEU A 167 -7.37 3.93 -10.83
C LEU A 167 -7.88 2.67 -11.55
N ALA A 168 -7.00 1.75 -11.91
CA ALA A 168 -7.39 0.51 -12.57
C ALA A 168 -6.71 -0.72 -11.96
N TYR A 169 -7.28 -1.89 -12.27
CA TYR A 169 -6.68 -3.17 -11.98
C TYR A 169 -5.86 -3.64 -13.19
N ARG A 170 -4.80 -4.40 -12.92
CA ARG A 170 -4.00 -5.07 -13.94
C ARG A 170 -3.87 -6.55 -13.64
N ASN A 171 -3.67 -7.36 -14.67
CA ASN A 171 -3.12 -8.69 -14.47
C ASN A 171 -1.61 -8.57 -14.25
N PHE A 172 -1.10 -9.38 -13.33
CA PHE A 172 0.31 -9.63 -13.06
C PHE A 172 0.59 -11.06 -13.49
N GLY A 173 1.74 -11.31 -14.11
CA GLY A 173 2.05 -12.56 -14.79
C GLY A 173 1.87 -13.84 -13.95
N ASN A 174 2.97 -14.47 -13.50
CA ASN A 174 2.89 -15.78 -12.85
C ASN A 174 3.38 -15.71 -11.40
N VAL A 175 2.58 -16.23 -10.47
CA VAL A 175 2.95 -16.35 -9.05
C VAL A 175 3.04 -17.83 -8.69
N ASP A 176 4.23 -18.27 -8.30
CA ASP A 176 4.48 -19.61 -7.79
C ASP A 176 4.66 -19.57 -6.28
N LEU A 177 3.93 -20.43 -5.57
CA LEU A 177 3.89 -20.48 -4.12
C LEU A 177 3.98 -21.92 -3.64
N PHE A 178 5.00 -22.22 -2.83
CA PHE A 178 5.04 -23.45 -2.06
C PHE A 178 4.59 -23.17 -0.63
N GLY A 179 3.84 -24.08 -0.02
CA GLY A 179 3.45 -23.96 1.37
C GLY A 179 3.35 -25.28 2.12
N LEU A 180 3.46 -25.16 3.44
CA LEU A 180 3.35 -26.24 4.40
C LEU A 180 2.48 -25.79 5.56
N ASP A 181 1.46 -26.60 5.86
CA ASP A 181 0.65 -26.48 7.05
C ASP A 181 0.81 -27.72 7.93
N LEU A 182 1.01 -27.52 9.22
CA LEU A 182 1.14 -28.56 10.24
C LEU A 182 0.21 -28.23 11.41
N SER A 183 -0.60 -29.22 11.80
CA SER A 183 -1.42 -29.18 13.01
C SER A 183 -1.15 -30.43 13.85
N ILE A 184 -0.99 -30.23 15.16
CA ILE A 184 -0.83 -31.31 16.12
C ILE A 184 -1.69 -31.05 17.36
N ASP A 185 -2.44 -32.07 17.78
CA ASP A 185 -3.15 -32.10 19.05
C ASP A 185 -2.68 -33.32 19.86
N VAL A 186 -2.29 -33.10 21.11
CA VAL A 186 -1.73 -34.14 21.99
C VAL A 186 -2.51 -34.21 23.29
N LEU A 187 -3.21 -35.31 23.52
CA LEU A 187 -3.77 -35.69 24.82
C LEU A 187 -2.67 -36.32 25.68
N ALA A 188 -1.86 -35.46 26.33
CA ALA A 188 -0.79 -35.91 27.21
C ALA A 188 -1.33 -36.73 28.40
N THR A 189 -2.47 -36.31 28.96
CA THR A 189 -3.24 -37.07 29.95
C THR A 189 -4.74 -36.84 29.74
N GLU A 190 -5.60 -37.52 30.49
CA GLU A 190 -7.07 -37.24 30.50
C GLU A 190 -7.43 -35.80 30.88
N ARG A 191 -6.49 -35.07 31.48
CA ARG A 191 -6.69 -33.71 31.99
C ARG A 191 -5.82 -32.67 31.32
N LEU A 192 -4.79 -33.06 30.58
CA LEU A 192 -3.81 -32.16 29.98
C LEU A 192 -3.74 -32.43 28.48
N ALA A 193 -4.08 -31.41 27.69
CA ALA A 193 -3.96 -31.44 26.25
C ALA A 193 -3.04 -30.30 25.79
N PHE A 194 -2.23 -30.57 24.78
CA PHE A 194 -1.43 -29.59 24.05
C PHE A 194 -1.92 -29.48 22.62
N PHE A 195 -1.71 -28.33 22.01
CA PHE A 195 -1.90 -28.15 20.58
C PHE A 195 -0.79 -27.31 19.99
N GLY A 196 -0.54 -27.49 18.70
CA GLY A 196 0.42 -26.72 17.91
C GLY A 196 -0.04 -26.60 16.47
N ASN A 197 0.09 -25.41 15.91
CA ASN A 197 -0.20 -25.10 14.51
C ASN A 197 0.98 -24.33 13.94
N LEU A 198 1.37 -24.64 12.72
CA LEU A 198 2.45 -23.98 12.01
C LEU A 198 2.06 -23.89 10.54
N SER A 199 2.30 -22.73 9.94
CA SER A 199 2.00 -22.45 8.54
C SER A 199 3.17 -21.67 7.95
N VAL A 200 3.69 -22.18 6.84
CA VAL A 200 4.84 -21.64 6.12
C VAL A 200 4.46 -21.50 4.67
N VAL A 201 4.81 -20.37 4.06
CA VAL A 201 4.78 -20.17 2.61
C VAL A 201 6.16 -19.70 2.15
N SER A 202 6.52 -20.00 0.91
CA SER A 202 7.86 -19.74 0.37
C SER A 202 8.18 -18.25 0.36
N ASP A 203 7.24 -17.43 -0.11
CA ASP A 203 7.45 -16.03 -0.42
C ASP A 203 6.25 -15.17 0.02
N ASP A 204 6.52 -13.94 0.46
CA ASP A 204 5.50 -12.93 0.79
C ASP A 204 5.59 -11.66 -0.09
N PHE A 205 6.55 -11.63 -1.02
CA PHE A 205 6.76 -10.56 -1.99
C PHE A 205 7.26 -11.14 -3.31
N PHE A 206 6.77 -10.59 -4.42
CA PHE A 206 7.13 -10.98 -5.78
C PHE A 206 7.48 -9.72 -6.56
N ASP A 207 8.72 -9.63 -7.04
CA ASP A 207 9.16 -8.52 -7.88
C ASP A 207 8.76 -8.71 -9.35
N ASN A 208 9.05 -7.72 -10.20
CA ASN A 208 8.69 -7.79 -11.61
C ASN A 208 9.33 -8.99 -12.33
N THR A 209 10.52 -9.43 -11.91
CA THR A 209 11.23 -10.54 -12.56
C THR A 209 10.58 -11.88 -12.23
N GLU A 210 10.16 -12.06 -10.97
CA GLU A 210 9.42 -13.24 -10.53
C GLU A 210 8.03 -13.30 -11.15
N LEU A 211 7.42 -12.13 -11.38
CA LEU A 211 6.10 -12.00 -12.01
C LEU A 211 6.13 -12.12 -13.53
N ASP A 212 7.29 -12.19 -14.19
CA ASP A 212 7.44 -12.13 -15.66
C ASP A 212 6.91 -10.81 -16.26
N GLU A 213 7.15 -9.70 -15.55
CA GLU A 213 6.75 -8.34 -15.92
C GLU A 213 7.95 -7.51 -16.38
N SER A 214 7.82 -6.84 -17.53
CA SER A 214 8.86 -5.97 -18.08
C SER A 214 8.98 -4.64 -17.30
N ASN A 215 7.90 -4.22 -16.64
CA ASN A 215 7.87 -2.99 -15.85
C ASN A 215 8.46 -3.25 -14.46
N THR A 216 9.64 -2.69 -14.19
CA THR A 216 10.38 -2.85 -12.92
C THR A 216 9.67 -2.25 -11.71
N ASP A 217 8.62 -1.46 -11.93
CA ASP A 217 7.85 -0.83 -10.88
C ASP A 217 6.69 -1.69 -10.37
N LEU A 218 6.40 -2.78 -11.08
CA LEU A 218 5.35 -3.72 -10.71
C LEU A 218 5.90 -4.74 -9.72
N ALA A 219 5.19 -4.87 -8.60
CA ALA A 219 5.46 -5.88 -7.60
C ALA A 219 4.14 -6.30 -6.94
N LEU A 220 4.16 -7.46 -6.30
CA LEU A 220 3.02 -8.00 -5.57
C LEU A 220 3.46 -8.41 -4.16
N ALA A 221 2.72 -7.99 -3.14
CA ALA A 221 2.86 -8.56 -1.81
C ALA A 221 1.74 -9.58 -1.56
N LEU A 222 2.06 -10.68 -0.89
CA LEU A 222 1.07 -11.66 -0.45
C LEU A 222 0.10 -11.07 0.60
N ASN A 223 0.47 -9.93 1.21
CA ASN A 223 -0.27 -9.30 2.30
C ASN A 223 -0.48 -10.25 3.50
N ALA A 224 0.41 -11.23 3.64
CA ALA A 224 0.36 -12.27 4.66
C ALA A 224 1.79 -12.74 4.99
N PRO A 225 2.02 -13.29 6.20
CA PRO A 225 3.33 -13.71 6.63
C PRO A 225 3.80 -15.01 5.96
N THR A 226 5.09 -15.06 5.65
CA THR A 226 5.81 -16.31 5.31
C THR A 226 5.83 -17.34 6.43
N PHE A 227 5.66 -16.92 7.68
CA PHE A 227 5.65 -17.83 8.83
C PHE A 227 4.69 -17.37 9.93
N LYS A 228 3.82 -18.28 10.37
CA LYS A 228 2.97 -18.09 11.56
C LYS A 228 2.85 -19.39 12.33
N THR A 229 2.83 -19.30 13.66
CA THR A 229 2.63 -20.46 14.53
C THR A 229 1.77 -20.10 15.74
N LYS A 230 0.98 -21.08 16.19
CA LYS A 230 0.20 -20.98 17.41
C LYS A 230 0.29 -22.28 18.18
N PHE A 231 0.66 -22.21 19.45
CA PHE A 231 0.76 -23.36 20.33
C PHE A 231 0.15 -23.05 21.69
N GLY A 232 -0.24 -24.08 22.42
CA GLY A 232 -0.81 -23.89 23.74
C GLY A 232 -1.18 -25.17 24.43
N PHE A 233 -1.80 -25.02 25.58
CA PHE A 233 -2.28 -26.15 26.37
C PHE A 233 -3.62 -25.84 27.04
N ARG A 234 -4.32 -26.90 27.40
CA ARG A 234 -5.49 -26.89 28.27
C ARG A 234 -5.30 -27.89 29.39
N TYR A 235 -5.59 -27.47 30.61
CA TYR A 235 -5.52 -28.31 31.80
C TYR A 235 -6.82 -28.26 32.60
N ASN A 236 -7.42 -29.42 32.85
CA ASN A 236 -8.62 -29.57 33.66
C ASN A 236 -8.26 -30.04 35.07
N VAL A 237 -8.50 -29.18 36.07
CA VAL A 237 -8.17 -29.44 37.46
C VAL A 237 -9.33 -30.19 38.16
N PRO A 238 -9.06 -31.12 39.11
CA PRO A 238 -10.10 -31.95 39.76
C PRO A 238 -11.07 -31.23 40.70
N PHE A 239 -11.84 -30.25 40.22
CA PHE A 239 -12.92 -29.59 40.97
C PHE A 239 -13.76 -28.65 40.07
N GLY A 240 -13.71 -28.85 38.75
CA GLY A 240 -14.45 -28.02 37.79
C GLY A 240 -13.69 -26.80 37.28
N ILE A 241 -12.40 -26.64 37.62
CA ILE A 241 -11.57 -25.57 37.05
C ILE A 241 -10.89 -26.05 35.77
N SER A 242 -10.88 -25.21 34.74
CA SER A 242 -10.12 -25.40 33.51
C SER A 242 -9.18 -24.21 33.31
N LEU A 243 -7.91 -24.49 33.03
CA LEU A 243 -6.88 -23.50 32.72
C LEU A 243 -6.42 -23.66 31.27
N ASN A 244 -6.06 -22.57 30.62
CA ASN A 244 -5.45 -22.60 29.30
C ASN A 244 -4.47 -21.44 29.11
N ALA A 245 -3.48 -21.67 28.26
CA ALA A 245 -2.62 -20.62 27.73
C ALA A 245 -2.25 -20.93 26.28
N SER A 246 -2.08 -19.90 25.46
CA SER A 246 -1.60 -20.05 24.10
C SER A 246 -0.67 -18.92 23.67
N GLY A 247 0.43 -19.27 23.01
CA GLY A 247 1.30 -18.34 22.31
C GLY A 247 1.00 -18.31 20.83
N ARG A 248 0.99 -17.12 20.22
CA ARG A 248 0.89 -16.90 18.78
C ARG A 248 2.06 -16.05 18.33
N TYR A 249 2.86 -16.54 17.38
CA TYR A 249 3.90 -15.77 16.71
C TYR A 249 3.55 -15.60 15.24
N VAL A 250 3.73 -14.38 14.75
CA VAL A 250 3.57 -14.03 13.34
C VAL A 250 4.82 -13.28 12.91
N LYS A 251 5.49 -13.78 11.87
CA LYS A 251 6.63 -13.08 11.24
C LYS A 251 6.11 -11.81 10.57
N GLY A 252 6.94 -10.77 10.49
CA GLY A 252 6.61 -9.54 9.76
C GLY A 252 6.49 -9.80 8.26
N PHE A 253 5.71 -8.98 7.58
CA PHE A 253 5.41 -9.16 6.16
C PHE A 253 5.06 -7.82 5.48
N PRO A 254 5.33 -7.71 4.17
CA PRO A 254 4.97 -6.52 3.41
C PRO A 254 3.48 -6.51 3.10
N VAL A 255 2.92 -5.31 3.06
CA VAL A 255 1.57 -5.03 2.59
C VAL A 255 1.65 -4.10 1.40
N LEU A 256 1.04 -4.52 0.29
CA LEU A 256 0.86 -3.77 -0.94
C LEU A 256 -0.59 -3.98 -1.37
N SER A 257 -1.48 -3.09 -0.92
CA SER A 257 -2.92 -3.18 -1.20
C SER A 257 -3.52 -1.79 -1.39
N GLY A 258 -3.57 -1.34 -2.64
CA GLY A 258 -4.05 0.00 -3.00
C GLY A 258 -3.26 1.07 -2.24
N PRO A 259 -3.92 1.97 -1.47
CA PRO A 259 -3.23 3.00 -0.70
C PRO A 259 -2.56 2.46 0.57
N PHE A 260 -2.78 1.22 0.97
CA PHE A 260 -2.16 0.63 2.16
C PHE A 260 -0.86 -0.04 1.75
N ILE A 261 0.25 0.69 1.90
CA ILE A 261 1.60 0.25 1.51
C ILE A 261 2.55 0.38 2.70
N GLY A 262 3.25 -0.70 3.06
CA GLY A 262 4.28 -0.71 4.10
C GLY A 262 4.45 -2.08 4.75
N ASP A 263 5.32 -2.17 5.76
CA ASP A 263 5.61 -3.44 6.44
C ASP A 263 4.87 -3.59 7.77
N VAL A 264 4.23 -4.75 7.95
CA VAL A 264 3.73 -5.18 9.25
C VAL A 264 4.89 -5.82 10.01
N GLY A 265 5.20 -5.30 11.21
CA GLY A 265 6.22 -5.86 12.08
C GLY A 265 5.84 -7.26 12.59
N ASN A 266 6.84 -8.08 12.95
CA ASN A 266 6.57 -9.34 13.64
C ASN A 266 5.94 -9.08 15.02
N TYR A 267 5.15 -10.02 15.51
CA TYR A 267 4.59 -9.94 16.86
C TYR A 267 4.41 -11.32 17.49
N PHE A 268 4.54 -11.32 18.81
CA PHE A 268 4.20 -12.44 19.67
C PHE A 268 3.10 -12.02 20.64
N LEU A 269 2.05 -12.83 20.73
CA LEU A 269 0.96 -12.66 21.69
C LEU A 269 0.88 -13.88 22.60
N LEU A 270 0.65 -13.63 23.88
CA LEU A 270 0.37 -14.64 24.89
C LEU A 270 -1.04 -14.42 25.42
N ASP A 271 -1.88 -15.44 25.30
CA ASP A 271 -3.24 -15.44 25.83
C ASP A 271 -3.32 -16.42 27.00
N ILE A 272 -4.09 -16.07 28.03
CA ILE A 272 -4.39 -16.96 29.15
C ILE A 272 -5.89 -16.98 29.43
N GLY A 273 -6.36 -18.10 29.97
CA GLY A 273 -7.74 -18.21 30.40
C GLY A 273 -7.92 -19.19 31.55
N ALA A 274 -8.93 -18.91 32.35
CA ALA A 274 -9.42 -19.78 33.41
C ALA A 274 -10.94 -19.87 33.32
N GLY A 275 -11.50 -21.02 33.65
CA GLY A 275 -12.94 -21.19 33.76
C GLY A 275 -13.30 -22.10 34.91
N TYR A 276 -14.49 -21.91 35.45
CA TYR A 276 -15.01 -22.65 36.58
C TYR A 276 -16.43 -23.13 36.30
N ASP A 277 -16.61 -24.44 36.38
CA ASP A 277 -17.91 -25.10 36.34
C ASP A 277 -18.61 -24.93 37.68
N LEU A 278 -19.68 -24.14 37.67
CA LEU A 278 -20.51 -23.83 38.83
C LEU A 278 -21.68 -24.83 38.97
N GLY A 279 -21.65 -25.95 38.23
CA GLY A 279 -22.67 -26.99 38.20
C GLY A 279 -23.01 -27.60 39.56
N ARG A 280 -22.09 -27.51 40.54
CA ARG A 280 -22.37 -27.88 41.95
C ARG A 280 -23.36 -26.94 42.64
N TYR A 281 -23.46 -25.69 42.19
CA TYR A 281 -24.35 -24.66 42.76
C TYR A 281 -25.57 -24.41 41.87
N ALA A 282 -25.37 -24.35 40.56
CA ALA A 282 -26.43 -24.26 39.57
C ALA A 282 -26.06 -25.13 38.36
N PRO A 283 -26.71 -26.28 38.15
CA PRO A 283 -26.44 -27.15 37.01
C PRO A 283 -26.45 -26.38 35.68
N GLY A 284 -25.43 -26.57 34.85
CA GLY A 284 -25.32 -25.89 33.55
C GLY A 284 -24.69 -24.49 33.59
N MET A 285 -24.37 -23.96 34.78
CA MET A 285 -23.72 -22.66 34.93
C MET A 285 -22.19 -22.75 34.86
N ARG A 286 -21.55 -21.84 34.11
CA ARG A 286 -20.10 -21.74 33.96
C ARG A 286 -19.64 -20.30 33.92
N PHE A 287 -18.55 -20.01 34.63
CA PHE A 287 -17.83 -18.75 34.56
C PHE A 287 -16.53 -18.92 33.80
N ASP A 288 -16.20 -18.01 32.90
CA ASP A 288 -14.93 -17.95 32.17
C ASP A 288 -14.31 -16.56 32.27
N PHE A 289 -13.00 -16.52 32.44
CA PHE A 289 -12.17 -15.33 32.39
C PHE A 289 -11.00 -15.57 31.43
N SER A 290 -10.75 -14.63 30.54
CA SER A 290 -9.60 -14.70 29.62
C SER A 290 -8.96 -13.34 29.43
N ILE A 291 -7.65 -13.32 29.31
CA ILE A 291 -6.88 -12.15 28.92
C ILE A 291 -6.15 -12.51 27.64
N GLN A 292 -6.43 -11.78 26.56
CA GLN A 292 -5.69 -11.83 25.32
C GLN A 292 -4.55 -10.82 25.35
N ASN A 293 -3.42 -11.18 24.74
CA ASN A 293 -2.22 -10.34 24.72
C ASN A 293 -1.81 -9.87 26.13
N VAL A 294 -1.60 -10.83 27.04
CA VAL A 294 -1.21 -10.59 28.43
C VAL A 294 0.07 -9.77 28.54
N LEU A 295 0.97 -9.91 27.57
CA LEU A 295 2.22 -9.14 27.51
C LEU A 295 2.02 -7.68 27.07
N ASP A 296 0.79 -7.31 26.67
CA ASP A 296 0.43 -5.97 26.17
C ASP A 296 1.34 -5.51 25.02
N ASN A 297 1.62 -6.44 24.11
CA ASN A 297 2.39 -6.16 22.92
C ASN A 297 1.52 -5.37 21.93
N ASP A 298 1.78 -4.07 21.83
CA ASP A 298 1.08 -3.14 20.95
C ASP A 298 1.48 -3.39 19.48
N HIS A 299 0.55 -3.95 18.70
CA HIS A 299 0.84 -4.43 17.34
C HIS A 299 -0.24 -4.01 16.34
N ARG A 300 0.08 -4.11 15.04
CA ARG A 300 -0.87 -4.01 13.93
C ARG A 300 -0.85 -5.30 13.14
N GLU A 301 -2.01 -5.69 12.62
CA GLU A 301 -2.12 -6.85 11.73
C GLU A 301 -2.29 -6.43 10.25
N PHE A 302 -2.48 -5.14 9.98
CA PHE A 302 -2.56 -4.59 8.63
C PHE A 302 -2.17 -3.10 8.62
N ILE A 303 -1.68 -2.61 7.48
CA ILE A 303 -1.34 -1.18 7.31
C ILE A 303 -2.61 -0.33 7.30
N GLY A 304 -2.57 0.82 8.00
CA GLY A 304 -3.74 1.70 8.17
C GLY A 304 -4.71 1.28 9.28
N ALA A 305 -4.64 0.04 9.79
CA ALA A 305 -5.46 -0.39 10.93
C ALA A 305 -4.96 0.23 12.26
N PRO A 306 -5.87 0.46 13.23
CA PRO A 306 -5.47 0.84 14.58
C PRO A 306 -4.63 -0.27 15.24
N LYS A 307 -3.81 0.12 16.21
CA LYS A 307 -3.04 -0.86 16.98
C LYS A 307 -3.92 -1.58 18.01
N ILE A 308 -3.57 -2.81 18.31
CA ILE A 308 -4.30 -3.70 19.22
C ILE A 308 -3.41 -3.99 20.44
N GLY A 309 -3.93 -3.69 21.63
CA GLY A 309 -3.30 -3.99 22.92
C GLY A 309 -3.95 -5.18 23.64
N ARG A 310 -3.87 -5.19 24.97
CA ARG A 310 -4.50 -6.21 25.83
C ARG A 310 -6.03 -6.12 25.85
N LEU A 311 -6.71 -7.28 25.85
CA LEU A 311 -8.16 -7.38 26.04
C LEU A 311 -8.49 -8.41 27.13
N ALA A 312 -9.25 -8.00 28.16
CA ALA A 312 -9.79 -8.91 29.17
C ALA A 312 -11.28 -9.15 28.92
N LEU A 313 -11.70 -10.41 28.96
CA LEU A 313 -13.08 -10.83 28.75
C LEU A 313 -13.54 -11.70 29.93
N VAL A 314 -14.75 -11.40 30.43
CA VAL A 314 -15.47 -12.22 31.39
C VAL A 314 -16.73 -12.74 30.71
N ARG A 315 -17.03 -14.02 30.86
CA ARG A 315 -18.25 -14.64 30.34
C ARG A 315 -18.91 -15.49 31.42
N LEU A 316 -20.22 -15.33 31.55
CA LEU A 316 -21.08 -16.23 32.31
C LEU A 316 -22.00 -16.93 31.32
N SER A 317 -22.01 -18.26 31.35
CA SER A 317 -22.83 -19.09 30.47
C SER A 317 -23.75 -19.99 31.29
N TYR A 318 -24.99 -20.17 30.82
CA TYR A 318 -25.97 -21.09 31.40
C TYR A 318 -26.57 -21.96 30.29
N ASN A 319 -26.38 -23.28 30.39
CA ASN A 319 -26.91 -24.23 29.41
C ASN A 319 -28.18 -24.91 29.95
N ILE A 320 -29.30 -24.67 29.28
CA ILE A 320 -30.60 -25.29 29.57
C ILE A 320 -30.68 -26.56 28.73
N ARG A 321 -30.68 -27.72 29.38
CA ARG A 321 -31.07 -28.99 28.76
C ARG A 321 -32.54 -29.26 29.00
#